data_AF-U3HZL9-F1
#
_entry.id   AF-U3HZL9-F1
#
_cell.length_a   1.000
_cell.length_b   1.000
_cell.length_c   1.000
_cell.angle_alpha   90.00
_cell.angle_beta   90.00
_cell.angle_gamma   90.00
#
_symmetry.space_group_name_H-M   'P 1'
#
loop_
_entity.id
_entity.type
_entity.pdbx_description
1 polymer ?
#
loop_
_entity_poly.entity_id
_entity_poly.type
_entity_poly.pdbx_seq_one_letter_code
_entity_poly.pdbx_strand_id
1 'polypeptide(L)'
;PTVMENGSLVCPCAVTFTNQADIMLLVDSSTSVGSKNFETTKSFVKRLPSNVDASLAGARVGVVQYSHEGTFEAIKLDDERINSLSSFKEAVKRLEWIAGGTWTPSALQFAYNKLIKESRREKAQVFAVVITDGRYDPRDDDKNLGALCGRDVLVNTIGIGDIFDQPEQSETLVSIACNEPQRVQKMRLFSDLVAEEFIDKMEDMLCPDPQIVCPELPCQTELAVAQCTQRPVDIVFLLDGSERIGEQNFHRAHNFVEEVARQLTLARSNNDNMNARIALLQYGSEREQDVVFPLTYNLTEISNALAQIKYLDSSSNIGSAIIHAINNIVLSPGNGQRVARRNAELSFVFITDGITGSKNLEEAVNSMKKQDVMPTVVALGSDVDMDVLLKLGLGDRAAIFREKDYDSLSQPSFFDRFIRWIC
;
A
#
# COMPACT_ATOMS: atom_id res chain seq x y z
N PRO A 1 6.40 8.93 -11.98
CA PRO A 1 6.78 10.33 -11.66
C PRO A 1 6.43 11.29 -12.80
N THR A 2 5.77 12.40 -12.49
CA THR A 2 5.51 13.52 -13.42
C THR A 2 6.77 14.38 -13.46
N VAL A 3 7.36 14.62 -14.64
CA VAL A 3 8.55 15.48 -14.77
C VAL A 3 8.12 16.80 -15.42
N MET A 4 8.56 17.92 -14.86
CA MET A 4 8.42 19.23 -15.50
C MET A 4 9.52 19.38 -16.55
N GLU A 5 9.16 19.34 -17.83
CA GLU A 5 10.05 19.72 -18.94
C GLU A 5 9.42 20.90 -19.69
N ASN A 6 10.15 22.01 -19.82
CA ASN A 6 9.73 23.21 -20.57
C ASN A 6 8.33 23.77 -20.25
N GLY A 7 7.95 23.79 -18.96
CA GLY A 7 6.71 24.45 -18.52
C GLY A 7 5.42 23.73 -18.92
N SER A 8 5.50 22.48 -19.35
CA SER A 8 4.36 21.61 -19.63
C SER A 8 4.37 20.42 -18.68
N LEU A 9 3.21 20.09 -18.07
CA LEU A 9 3.08 18.86 -17.26
C LEU A 9 3.23 17.65 -18.19
N VAL A 10 4.31 16.89 -18.06
CA VAL A 10 4.48 15.62 -18.76
C VAL A 10 3.89 14.53 -17.88
N CYS A 11 2.74 13.96 -18.26
CA CYS A 11 2.07 12.90 -17.49
C CYS A 11 3.06 11.73 -17.23
N PRO A 12 3.03 11.08 -16.04
CA PRO A 12 3.81 9.86 -15.84
C PRO A 12 3.30 8.85 -16.84
N CYS A 13 4.17 8.40 -17.72
CA CYS A 13 3.80 7.39 -18.68
C CYS A 13 3.47 6.10 -17.94
N ALA A 14 2.36 5.46 -18.29
CA ALA A 14 2.02 4.16 -17.74
C ALA A 14 3.00 3.13 -18.31
N VAL A 15 3.59 2.31 -17.44
CA VAL A 15 4.36 1.13 -17.82
C VAL A 15 3.34 0.05 -18.12
N THR A 16 3.01 -0.09 -19.40
CA THR A 16 2.06 -1.09 -19.87
C THR A 16 2.80 -2.20 -20.59
N PHE A 17 2.18 -3.37 -20.68
CA PHE A 17 2.70 -4.40 -21.56
C PHE A 17 2.62 -3.93 -23.02
N THR A 18 3.66 -4.21 -23.81
CA THR A 18 3.67 -3.98 -25.27
C THR A 18 2.46 -4.60 -25.98
N ASN A 19 1.94 -5.72 -25.44
CA ASN A 19 0.72 -6.41 -25.90
C ASN A 19 -0.18 -6.70 -24.70
N GLN A 20 -1.40 -7.20 -24.93
CA GLN A 20 -2.21 -7.73 -23.83
C GLN A 20 -1.44 -8.84 -23.08
N ALA A 21 -1.61 -8.95 -21.75
CA ALA A 21 -0.92 -9.94 -20.94
C ALA A 21 -1.88 -10.73 -20.04
N ASP A 22 -1.79 -12.05 -20.04
CA ASP A 22 -2.58 -12.90 -19.12
C ASP A 22 -1.63 -13.55 -18.12
N ILE A 23 -1.73 -13.16 -16.85
CA ILE A 23 -0.84 -13.60 -15.78
C ILE A 23 -1.54 -14.68 -14.96
N MET A 24 -0.95 -15.87 -14.89
CA MET A 24 -1.45 -17.01 -14.13
C MET A 24 -0.55 -17.28 -12.93
N LEU A 25 -1.09 -17.16 -11.72
CA LEU A 25 -0.34 -17.38 -10.48
C LEU A 25 -0.72 -18.74 -9.90
N LEU A 26 0.19 -19.70 -9.90
CA LEU A 26 -0.01 -21.01 -9.29
C LEU A 26 0.60 -20.99 -7.88
N VAL A 27 -0.24 -21.20 -6.87
CA VAL A 27 0.10 -21.01 -5.45
C VAL A 27 -0.04 -22.32 -4.69
N ASP A 28 1.09 -22.81 -4.20
CA ASP A 28 1.15 -23.95 -3.29
C ASP A 28 0.48 -23.61 -1.94
N SER A 29 -0.49 -24.43 -1.57
CA SER A 29 -1.25 -24.36 -0.32
C SER A 29 -1.15 -25.68 0.48
N SER A 30 -0.09 -26.44 0.25
CA SER A 30 0.20 -27.70 0.94
C SER A 30 0.46 -27.49 2.45
N THR A 31 0.60 -28.61 3.16
CA THR A 31 0.88 -28.59 4.60
C THR A 31 2.25 -28.01 4.93
N SER A 32 3.27 -28.20 4.08
CA SER A 32 4.63 -27.69 4.32
C SER A 32 4.67 -26.16 4.33
N VAL A 33 3.88 -25.53 3.47
CA VAL A 33 3.75 -24.08 3.42
C VAL A 33 3.22 -23.56 4.76
N GLY A 34 2.10 -24.10 5.22
CA GLY A 34 1.43 -23.67 6.45
C GLY A 34 0.68 -22.33 6.30
N SER A 35 -0.31 -22.12 7.17
CA SER A 35 -1.24 -20.98 7.06
C SER A 35 -0.58 -19.61 7.07
N LYS A 36 0.44 -19.40 7.92
CA LYS A 36 1.14 -18.11 8.03
C LYS A 36 1.89 -17.76 6.75
N ASN A 37 2.60 -18.72 6.16
CA ASN A 37 3.34 -18.48 4.92
C ASN A 37 2.39 -18.33 3.73
N PHE A 38 1.27 -19.07 3.72
CA PHE A 38 0.23 -18.91 2.73
C PHE A 38 -0.35 -17.47 2.71
N GLU A 39 -0.56 -16.85 3.88
CA GLU A 39 -0.96 -15.43 3.97
C GLU A 39 0.12 -14.46 3.43
N THR A 40 1.40 -14.79 3.61
CA THR A 40 2.50 -14.03 3.00
C THR A 40 2.46 -14.18 1.47
N THR A 41 2.23 -15.38 0.95
CA THR A 41 2.07 -15.61 -0.50
C THR A 41 0.86 -14.89 -1.06
N LYS A 42 -0.28 -14.88 -0.36
CA LYS A 42 -1.45 -14.05 -0.72
C LYS A 42 -1.09 -12.56 -0.77
N SER A 43 -0.24 -12.10 0.14
CA SER A 43 0.21 -10.71 0.15
C SER A 43 1.05 -10.38 -1.08
N PHE A 44 1.96 -11.26 -1.48
CA PHE A 44 2.70 -11.15 -2.75
C PHE A 44 1.76 -11.15 -3.97
N VAL A 45 0.85 -12.12 -4.06
CA VAL A 45 -0.13 -12.25 -5.16
C VAL A 45 -0.99 -10.99 -5.31
N LYS A 46 -1.35 -10.32 -4.21
CA LYS A 46 -2.11 -9.06 -4.23
C LYS A 46 -1.28 -7.86 -4.71
N ARG A 47 0.04 -7.87 -4.45
CA ARG A 47 0.94 -6.75 -4.77
C ARG A 47 1.41 -6.77 -6.21
N LEU A 48 1.74 -7.94 -6.74
CA LEU A 48 2.32 -8.10 -8.08
C LEU A 48 1.50 -7.40 -9.19
N PRO A 49 0.16 -7.49 -9.24
CA PRO A 49 -0.65 -6.79 -10.24
C PRO A 49 -0.92 -5.32 -9.93
N SER A 50 -0.47 -4.79 -8.78
CA SER A 50 -0.70 -3.39 -8.41
C SER A 50 0.31 -2.44 -9.04
N ASN A 51 1.50 -2.94 -9.32
CA ASN A 51 2.62 -2.14 -9.82
C ASN A 51 2.77 -2.26 -11.34
N VAL A 52 2.36 -3.40 -11.90
CA VAL A 52 2.06 -3.52 -13.32
C VAL A 52 0.65 -2.99 -13.53
N ASP A 53 0.43 -2.03 -14.44
CA ASP A 53 -0.89 -1.42 -14.65
C ASP A 53 -1.87 -2.43 -15.29
N ALA A 54 -2.36 -3.35 -14.46
CA ALA A 54 -3.35 -4.36 -14.79
C ALA A 54 -4.76 -3.75 -14.82
N SER A 55 -4.92 -2.52 -14.32
CA SER A 55 -6.17 -1.78 -14.32
C SER A 55 -6.33 -0.96 -15.59
N LEU A 56 -6.88 -1.59 -16.63
CA LEU A 56 -7.97 -1.06 -17.50
C LEU A 56 -7.91 -1.47 -18.98
N ALA A 57 -6.84 -2.12 -19.46
CA ALA A 57 -6.85 -2.79 -20.78
C ALA A 57 -5.71 -3.80 -21.01
N GLY A 58 -4.59 -3.66 -20.30
CA GLY A 58 -3.35 -4.39 -20.55
C GLY A 58 -3.35 -5.83 -20.04
N ALA A 59 -3.60 -6.05 -18.75
CA ALA A 59 -3.40 -7.36 -18.13
C ALA A 59 -4.63 -7.97 -17.45
N ARG A 60 -4.76 -9.30 -17.50
CA ARG A 60 -5.72 -10.09 -16.71
C ARG A 60 -4.95 -11.01 -15.80
N VAL A 61 -5.45 -11.24 -14.58
CA VAL A 61 -4.76 -12.06 -13.59
C VAL A 61 -5.67 -13.17 -13.10
N GLY A 62 -5.17 -14.40 -13.19
CA GLY A 62 -5.79 -15.59 -12.64
C GLY A 62 -4.92 -16.18 -11.54
N VAL A 63 -5.55 -16.94 -10.65
CA VAL A 63 -4.87 -17.65 -9.57
C VAL A 63 -5.34 -19.09 -9.55
N VAL A 64 -4.43 -20.05 -9.45
CA VAL A 64 -4.72 -21.44 -9.10
C VAL A 64 -4.04 -21.73 -7.78
N GLN A 65 -4.83 -21.89 -6.74
CA GLN A 65 -4.36 -22.45 -5.49
C GLN A 65 -4.49 -23.97 -5.54
N TYR A 66 -3.47 -24.69 -5.09
CA TYR A 66 -3.47 -26.15 -5.09
C TYR A 66 -2.89 -26.76 -3.82
N SER A 67 -3.30 -27.98 -3.50
CA SER A 67 -2.59 -28.82 -2.52
C SER A 67 -2.52 -30.27 -3.01
N HIS A 68 -3.51 -31.09 -2.68
CA HIS A 68 -3.56 -32.52 -3.01
C HIS A 68 -4.48 -32.85 -4.17
N GLU A 69 -4.57 -34.15 -4.51
CA GLU A 69 -5.37 -34.68 -5.63
C GLU A 69 -6.76 -34.07 -5.72
N GLY A 70 -7.07 -33.45 -6.87
CA GLY A 70 -8.38 -32.89 -7.17
C GLY A 70 -8.73 -31.59 -6.44
N THR A 71 -7.86 -31.08 -5.57
CA THR A 71 -8.14 -29.91 -4.74
C THR A 71 -7.48 -28.66 -5.31
N PHE A 72 -8.23 -27.99 -6.19
CA PHE A 72 -7.83 -26.75 -6.87
C PHE A 72 -8.88 -25.66 -6.65
N GLU A 73 -8.48 -24.52 -6.09
CA GLU A 73 -9.30 -23.32 -6.07
C GLU A 73 -8.78 -22.33 -7.11
N ALA A 74 -9.69 -21.71 -7.86
CA ALA A 74 -9.35 -20.94 -9.04
C ALA A 74 -10.04 -19.58 -9.07
N ILE A 75 -9.23 -18.54 -9.29
CA ILE A 75 -9.66 -17.24 -9.77
C ILE A 75 -9.39 -17.23 -11.28
N LYS A 76 -10.45 -17.19 -12.10
CA LYS A 76 -10.31 -17.25 -13.56
C LYS A 76 -9.85 -15.91 -14.14
N LEU A 77 -9.14 -15.98 -15.27
CA LEU A 77 -8.69 -14.79 -16.03
C LEU A 77 -9.85 -13.95 -16.56
N ASP A 78 -10.99 -14.58 -16.85
CA ASP A 78 -12.19 -14.00 -17.47
C ASP A 78 -13.37 -13.90 -16.48
N ASP A 79 -13.12 -13.95 -15.17
CA ASP A 79 -14.18 -13.77 -14.17
C ASP A 79 -14.71 -12.33 -14.23
N GLU A 80 -15.92 -12.15 -14.77
CA GLU A 80 -16.57 -10.83 -14.93
C GLU A 80 -16.74 -10.07 -13.61
N ARG A 81 -16.73 -10.77 -12.47
CA ARG A 81 -16.79 -10.17 -11.13
C ARG A 81 -15.48 -9.52 -10.70
N ILE A 82 -14.39 -9.84 -11.40
CA ILE A 82 -13.04 -9.37 -11.13
C ILE A 82 -12.63 -8.39 -12.23
N ASN A 83 -13.20 -7.20 -12.15
CA ASN A 83 -13.05 -6.13 -13.15
C ASN A 83 -12.12 -4.99 -12.70
N SER A 84 -11.53 -5.11 -11.50
CA SER A 84 -10.64 -4.12 -10.91
C SER A 84 -9.60 -4.78 -10.01
N LEU A 85 -8.47 -4.09 -9.81
CA LEU A 85 -7.44 -4.52 -8.86
C LEU A 85 -8.01 -4.76 -7.46
N SER A 86 -8.94 -3.91 -7.01
CA SER A 86 -9.61 -4.05 -5.71
C SER A 86 -10.45 -5.32 -5.63
N SER A 87 -11.25 -5.62 -6.67
CA SER A 87 -12.05 -6.86 -6.71
C SER A 87 -11.17 -8.12 -6.76
N PHE A 88 -10.03 -8.06 -7.44
CA PHE A 88 -9.03 -9.12 -7.46
C PHE A 88 -8.40 -9.33 -6.07
N LYS A 89 -7.98 -8.25 -5.41
CA LYS A 89 -7.41 -8.31 -4.05
C LYS A 89 -8.39 -8.93 -3.05
N GLU A 90 -9.67 -8.60 -3.14
CA GLU A 90 -10.70 -9.20 -2.29
C GLU A 90 -10.97 -10.67 -2.65
N ALA A 91 -10.90 -11.06 -3.93
CA ALA A 91 -10.99 -12.46 -4.33
C ALA A 91 -9.84 -13.29 -3.76
N VAL A 92 -8.60 -12.80 -3.88
CA VAL A 92 -7.41 -13.46 -3.31
C VAL A 92 -7.51 -13.53 -1.79
N LYS A 93 -8.01 -12.48 -1.13
CA LYS A 93 -8.18 -12.45 0.33
C LYS A 93 -9.09 -13.59 0.85
N ARG A 94 -10.09 -13.99 0.05
CA ARG A 94 -11.03 -15.07 0.39
C ARG A 94 -10.46 -16.47 0.22
N LEU A 95 -9.33 -16.64 -0.45
CA LEU A 95 -8.65 -17.92 -0.53
C LEU A 95 -8.19 -18.37 0.86
N GLU A 96 -8.54 -19.58 1.26
CA GLU A 96 -8.19 -20.14 2.58
C GLU A 96 -7.14 -21.22 2.42
N TRP A 97 -6.22 -21.35 3.39
CA TRP A 97 -5.19 -22.38 3.35
C TRP A 97 -5.84 -23.78 3.41
N ILE A 98 -5.62 -24.58 2.37
CA ILE A 98 -6.25 -25.90 2.21
C ILE A 98 -5.56 -26.98 3.05
N ALA A 99 -4.23 -26.95 3.14
CA ALA A 99 -3.39 -28.04 3.63
C ALA A 99 -3.48 -29.34 2.78
N GLY A 100 -2.54 -30.26 2.97
CA GLY A 100 -2.45 -31.53 2.25
C GLY A 100 -1.08 -31.77 1.61
N GLY A 101 -1.06 -32.61 0.57
CA GLY A 101 0.11 -32.84 -0.27
C GLY A 101 0.40 -31.69 -1.24
N THR A 102 1.37 -31.91 -2.13
CA THR A 102 1.85 -30.91 -3.10
C THR A 102 1.75 -31.48 -4.52
N TRP A 103 0.62 -31.29 -5.19
CA TRP A 103 0.32 -31.86 -6.50
C TRP A 103 0.61 -30.87 -7.63
N THR A 104 1.86 -30.42 -7.69
CA THR A 104 2.33 -29.38 -8.62
C THR A 104 2.16 -29.78 -10.09
N PRO A 105 2.63 -30.96 -10.58
CA PRO A 105 2.36 -31.42 -11.94
C PRO A 105 0.87 -31.35 -12.33
N SER A 106 -0.02 -31.89 -11.51
CA SER A 106 -1.46 -31.84 -11.77
C SER A 106 -2.01 -30.41 -11.78
N ALA A 107 -1.55 -29.54 -10.86
CA ALA A 107 -1.93 -28.13 -10.82
C ALA A 107 -1.53 -27.38 -12.11
N LEU A 108 -0.34 -27.64 -12.66
CA LEU A 108 0.13 -27.07 -13.91
C LEU A 108 -0.78 -27.48 -15.08
N GLN A 109 -1.15 -28.76 -15.14
CA GLN A 109 -2.03 -29.27 -16.19
C GLN A 109 -3.48 -28.74 -16.03
N PHE A 110 -3.96 -28.58 -14.80
CA PHE A 110 -5.25 -27.95 -14.51
C PHE A 110 -5.26 -26.48 -14.93
N ALA A 111 -4.25 -25.70 -14.52
CA ALA A 111 -4.11 -24.28 -14.86
C ALA A 111 -4.12 -24.08 -16.38
N TYR A 112 -3.38 -24.92 -17.12
CA TYR A 112 -3.41 -24.86 -18.57
C TYR A 112 -4.81 -25.14 -19.13
N ASN A 113 -5.40 -26.27 -18.78
CA ASN A 113 -6.64 -26.72 -19.41
C ASN A 113 -7.83 -25.81 -19.07
N LYS A 114 -7.92 -25.35 -17.82
CA LYS A 114 -9.12 -24.70 -17.29
C LYS A 114 -9.05 -23.20 -17.17
N LEU A 115 -7.86 -22.62 -17.12
CA LEU A 115 -7.73 -21.17 -16.98
C LEU A 115 -7.00 -20.55 -18.15
N ILE A 116 -5.97 -21.19 -18.72
CA ILE A 116 -5.22 -20.60 -19.84
C ILE A 116 -5.89 -20.92 -21.17
N LYS A 117 -6.03 -22.20 -21.51
CA LYS A 117 -6.52 -22.65 -22.82
C LYS A 117 -7.95 -22.20 -23.11
N GLU A 118 -8.81 -22.21 -22.09
CA GLU A 118 -10.23 -21.88 -22.21
C GLU A 118 -10.50 -20.36 -22.13
N SER A 119 -9.65 -19.59 -21.42
CA SER A 119 -9.95 -18.18 -21.08
C SER A 119 -8.91 -17.15 -21.54
N ARG A 120 -7.76 -17.56 -22.10
CA ARG A 120 -6.74 -16.62 -22.57
C ARG A 120 -7.25 -15.77 -23.73
N ARG A 121 -6.82 -14.52 -23.79
CA ARG A 121 -7.07 -13.64 -24.94
C ARG A 121 -6.17 -14.05 -26.11
N GLU A 122 -6.72 -14.07 -27.32
CA GLU A 122 -6.05 -14.60 -28.52
C GLU A 122 -4.73 -13.88 -28.86
N LYS A 123 -4.61 -12.59 -28.51
CA LYS A 123 -3.41 -11.76 -28.75
C LYS A 123 -2.61 -11.46 -27.49
N ALA A 124 -2.93 -12.11 -26.37
CA ALA A 124 -2.24 -11.87 -25.11
C ALA A 124 -1.03 -12.79 -24.93
N GLN A 125 0.09 -12.23 -24.49
CA GLN A 125 1.20 -13.01 -23.97
C GLN A 125 0.77 -13.61 -22.63
N VAL A 126 0.90 -14.93 -22.48
CA VAL A 126 0.60 -15.60 -21.22
C VAL A 126 1.88 -15.73 -20.40
N PHE A 127 1.82 -15.28 -19.15
CA PHE A 127 2.86 -15.48 -18.15
C PHE A 127 2.32 -16.39 -17.04
N ALA A 128 3.10 -17.39 -16.64
CA ALA A 128 2.79 -18.20 -15.47
C ALA A 128 3.86 -17.98 -14.41
N VAL A 129 3.43 -17.81 -13.15
CA VAL A 129 4.34 -17.77 -11.99
C VAL A 129 3.92 -18.88 -11.05
N VAL A 130 4.81 -19.85 -10.84
CA VAL A 130 4.59 -21.01 -9.96
C VAL A 130 5.32 -20.78 -8.66
N ILE A 131 4.63 -20.84 -7.52
CA ILE A 131 5.21 -20.62 -6.19
C ILE A 131 5.04 -21.90 -5.39
N THR A 132 6.15 -22.51 -4.96
CA THR A 132 6.15 -23.77 -4.19
C THR A 132 7.30 -23.81 -3.19
N ASP A 133 7.11 -24.55 -2.10
CA ASP A 133 8.10 -24.66 -1.01
C ASP A 133 8.77 -26.02 -0.89
N GLY A 134 8.47 -26.94 -1.82
CA GLY A 134 8.95 -28.30 -1.66
C GLY A 134 8.76 -29.21 -2.86
N ARG A 135 8.93 -30.50 -2.57
CA ARG A 135 8.78 -31.58 -3.54
C ARG A 135 7.31 -31.81 -3.81
N TYR A 136 6.98 -32.06 -5.08
CA TYR A 136 5.65 -32.56 -5.39
C TYR A 136 5.48 -34.01 -4.90
N ASP A 137 4.24 -34.40 -4.66
CA ASP A 137 3.87 -35.73 -4.16
C ASP A 137 4.27 -36.81 -5.18
N PRO A 138 4.97 -37.89 -4.79
CA PRO A 138 5.36 -38.96 -5.71
C PRO A 138 4.20 -39.70 -6.39
N ARG A 139 2.97 -39.51 -5.90
CA ARG A 139 1.75 -40.05 -6.51
C ARG A 139 1.21 -39.18 -7.64
N ASP A 140 1.70 -37.95 -7.79
CA ASP A 140 1.34 -37.07 -8.90
C ASP A 140 2.03 -37.52 -10.21
N ASP A 141 1.46 -37.15 -11.35
CA ASP A 141 1.95 -37.52 -12.68
C ASP A 141 3.03 -36.55 -13.15
N ASP A 142 4.29 -36.93 -12.94
CA ASP A 142 5.49 -36.16 -13.27
C ASP A 142 5.58 -35.73 -14.76
N LYS A 143 4.89 -36.44 -15.65
CA LYS A 143 4.76 -36.05 -17.08
C LYS A 143 4.15 -34.67 -17.26
N ASN A 144 3.41 -34.17 -16.26
CA ASN A 144 2.77 -32.86 -16.29
C ASN A 144 3.65 -31.72 -15.76
N LEU A 145 4.89 -31.99 -15.33
CA LEU A 145 5.83 -30.93 -14.91
C LEU A 145 6.04 -29.87 -16.00
N GLY A 146 6.08 -30.30 -17.27
CA GLY A 146 6.18 -29.43 -18.43
C GLY A 146 4.82 -29.02 -19.03
N ALA A 147 3.70 -29.15 -18.31
CA ALA A 147 2.37 -28.95 -18.88
C ALA A 147 2.13 -27.51 -19.37
N LEU A 148 2.92 -26.52 -18.96
CA LEU A 148 2.83 -25.16 -19.50
C LEU A 148 3.79 -24.92 -20.69
N CYS A 149 4.75 -25.82 -20.91
CA CYS A 149 5.83 -25.64 -21.87
C CYS A 149 5.39 -25.89 -23.32
N GLY A 150 5.99 -25.16 -24.25
CA GLY A 150 5.70 -25.26 -25.69
C GLY A 150 4.28 -24.81 -26.08
N ARG A 151 3.58 -24.08 -25.21
CA ARG A 151 2.18 -23.64 -25.38
C ARG A 151 2.02 -22.11 -25.46
N ASP A 152 3.11 -21.43 -25.76
CA ASP A 152 3.20 -19.96 -25.78
C ASP A 152 2.89 -19.33 -24.41
N VAL A 153 3.45 -19.95 -23.37
CA VAL A 153 3.36 -19.52 -21.97
C VAL A 153 4.78 -19.33 -21.47
N LEU A 154 5.09 -18.14 -20.95
CA LEU A 154 6.36 -17.85 -20.30
C LEU A 154 6.25 -18.25 -18.82
N VAL A 155 6.96 -19.32 -18.42
CA VAL A 155 6.84 -19.89 -17.09
C VAL A 155 8.00 -19.46 -16.21
N ASN A 156 7.67 -18.77 -15.12
CA ASN A 156 8.60 -18.40 -14.06
C ASN A 156 8.28 -19.22 -12.81
N THR A 157 9.31 -19.62 -12.07
CA THR A 157 9.14 -20.46 -10.88
C THR A 157 9.85 -19.85 -9.69
N ILE A 158 9.17 -19.81 -8.56
CA ILE A 158 9.67 -19.35 -7.29
C ILE A 158 9.69 -20.54 -6.33
N GLY A 159 10.90 -20.99 -6.00
CA GLY A 159 11.15 -22.02 -5.00
C GLY A 159 11.54 -21.39 -3.67
N ILE A 160 10.83 -21.74 -2.60
CA ILE A 160 11.03 -21.17 -1.27
C ILE A 160 11.49 -22.27 -0.31
N GLY A 161 12.66 -22.11 0.28
CA GLY A 161 13.23 -23.04 1.25
C GLY A 161 14.60 -23.57 0.84
N ASP A 162 15.31 -24.10 1.82
CA ASP A 162 16.64 -24.69 1.71
C ASP A 162 16.67 -25.99 0.90
N ILE A 163 15.52 -26.64 0.74
CA ILE A 163 15.37 -27.85 -0.08
C ILE A 163 15.85 -27.65 -1.53
N PHE A 164 15.78 -26.42 -2.06
CA PHE A 164 16.22 -26.07 -3.42
C PHE A 164 17.71 -25.73 -3.54
N ASP A 165 18.48 -25.83 -2.46
CA ASP A 165 19.94 -25.88 -2.50
C ASP A 165 20.43 -27.27 -3.00
N GLN A 166 19.57 -28.30 -2.94
CA GLN A 166 19.84 -29.61 -3.52
C GLN A 166 19.69 -29.58 -5.05
N PRO A 167 20.66 -30.10 -5.82
CA PRO A 167 20.63 -30.08 -7.29
C PRO A 167 19.34 -30.69 -7.87
N GLU A 168 18.89 -31.84 -7.35
CA GLU A 168 17.74 -32.57 -7.88
C GLU A 168 16.43 -31.77 -7.73
N GLN A 169 16.30 -31.01 -6.64
CA GLN A 169 15.11 -30.18 -6.39
C GLN A 169 15.17 -28.90 -7.19
N SER A 170 16.37 -28.33 -7.35
CA SER A 170 16.59 -27.20 -8.24
C SER A 170 16.27 -27.57 -9.71
N GLU A 171 16.60 -28.78 -10.14
CA GLU A 171 16.27 -29.30 -11.48
C GLU A 171 14.77 -29.44 -11.71
N THR A 172 14.00 -29.74 -10.65
CA THR A 172 12.54 -29.77 -10.71
C THR A 172 11.96 -28.39 -11.02
N LEU A 173 12.44 -27.34 -10.32
CA LEU A 173 12.03 -25.97 -10.62
C LEU A 173 12.40 -25.55 -12.05
N VAL A 174 13.62 -25.90 -12.49
CA VAL A 174 14.07 -25.64 -13.87
C VAL A 174 13.17 -26.36 -14.89
N SER A 175 12.74 -27.58 -14.60
CA SER A 175 11.83 -28.34 -15.47
C SER A 175 10.46 -27.68 -15.59
N ILE A 176 9.91 -27.19 -14.47
CA ILE A 176 8.65 -26.42 -14.46
C ILE A 176 8.81 -25.12 -15.25
N ALA A 177 9.95 -24.43 -15.11
CA ALA A 177 10.33 -23.26 -15.88
C ALA A 177 10.76 -23.59 -17.33
N CYS A 178 10.31 -24.71 -17.89
CA CYS A 178 10.56 -25.12 -19.28
C CYS A 178 12.04 -25.23 -19.66
N ASN A 179 12.86 -25.67 -18.71
CA ASN A 179 14.31 -25.79 -18.82
C ASN A 179 15.03 -24.43 -19.02
N GLU A 180 14.43 -23.34 -18.55
CA GLU A 180 15.02 -21.99 -18.55
C GLU A 180 15.48 -21.60 -17.14
N PRO A 181 16.75 -21.84 -16.77
CA PRO A 181 17.25 -21.58 -15.41
C PRO A 181 17.17 -20.11 -15.00
N GLN A 182 17.23 -19.17 -15.96
CA GLN A 182 17.07 -17.73 -15.72
C GLN A 182 15.69 -17.33 -15.18
N ARG A 183 14.66 -18.17 -15.39
CA ARG A 183 13.29 -17.96 -14.92
C ARG A 183 13.01 -18.62 -13.57
N VAL A 184 14.04 -19.19 -12.95
CA VAL A 184 13.97 -19.80 -11.62
C VAL A 184 14.49 -18.81 -10.58
N GLN A 185 13.64 -18.49 -9.61
CA GLN A 185 13.99 -17.71 -8.43
C GLN A 185 13.98 -18.62 -7.22
N LYS A 186 15.09 -18.66 -6.49
CA LYS A 186 15.23 -19.43 -5.25
C LYS A 186 15.38 -18.45 -4.09
N MET A 187 14.61 -18.66 -3.04
CA MET A 187 14.64 -17.85 -1.83
C MET A 187 14.56 -18.74 -0.60
N ARG A 188 15.02 -18.24 0.55
CA ARG A 188 15.05 -19.02 1.79
C ARG A 188 13.77 -18.86 2.59
N LEU A 189 13.19 -17.66 2.59
CA LEU A 189 12.07 -17.32 3.46
C LEU A 189 10.91 -16.76 2.64
N PHE A 190 9.68 -17.06 3.07
CA PHE A 190 8.49 -16.48 2.48
C PHE A 190 8.42 -14.95 2.63
N SER A 191 9.08 -14.38 3.64
CA SER A 191 9.19 -12.91 3.79
C SER A 191 9.87 -12.24 2.60
N ASP A 192 10.71 -12.97 1.87
CA ASP A 192 11.47 -12.44 0.73
C ASP A 192 10.54 -12.21 -0.47
N LEU A 193 9.40 -12.91 -0.55
CA LEU A 193 8.37 -12.68 -1.57
C LEU A 193 7.81 -11.26 -1.53
N VAL A 194 7.74 -10.64 -0.35
CA VAL A 194 7.12 -9.31 -0.17
C VAL A 194 8.14 -8.18 -0.11
N ALA A 195 9.42 -8.47 -0.30
CA ALA A 195 10.48 -7.47 -0.42
C ALA A 195 10.31 -6.66 -1.71
N GLU A 196 10.48 -5.33 -1.62
CA GLU A 196 10.31 -4.43 -2.77
C GLU A 196 11.23 -4.82 -3.94
N GLU A 197 12.52 -5.08 -3.65
CA GLU A 197 13.51 -5.47 -4.66
C GLU A 197 13.12 -6.73 -5.46
N PHE A 198 12.41 -7.67 -4.81
CA PHE A 198 11.96 -8.89 -5.46
C PHE A 198 10.72 -8.65 -6.32
N ILE A 199 9.81 -7.82 -5.83
CA ILE A 199 8.61 -7.42 -6.57
C ILE A 199 9.02 -6.68 -7.85
N ASP A 200 9.91 -5.68 -7.76
CA ASP A 200 10.43 -4.93 -8.91
C ASP A 200 11.07 -5.87 -9.95
N LYS A 201 11.90 -6.83 -9.49
CA LYS A 201 12.52 -7.82 -10.38
C LYS A 201 11.48 -8.71 -11.10
N MET A 202 10.43 -9.11 -10.39
CA MET A 202 9.36 -9.91 -10.99
C MET A 202 8.56 -9.10 -12.01
N GLU A 203 8.40 -7.80 -11.80
CA GLU A 203 7.77 -6.90 -12.77
C GLU A 203 8.56 -6.81 -14.07
N ASP A 204 9.87 -6.61 -13.99
CA ASP A 204 10.76 -6.61 -15.16
C ASP A 204 10.70 -7.95 -15.92
N MET A 205 10.59 -9.07 -15.20
CA MET A 205 10.48 -10.40 -15.82
C MET A 205 9.13 -10.63 -16.50
N LEU A 206 8.05 -10.08 -15.94
CA LEU A 206 6.72 -10.19 -16.51
C LEU A 206 6.53 -9.18 -17.65
N CYS A 207 7.10 -7.99 -17.56
CA CYS A 207 6.97 -6.93 -18.55
C CYS A 207 8.35 -6.48 -19.08
N PRO A 208 9.07 -7.35 -19.82
CA PRO A 208 10.46 -7.08 -20.23
C PRO A 208 10.60 -5.94 -21.24
N ASP A 209 9.57 -5.75 -22.08
CA ASP A 209 9.48 -4.65 -23.04
C ASP A 209 8.26 -3.79 -22.67
N PRO A 210 8.40 -2.91 -21.66
CA PRO A 210 7.29 -2.07 -21.28
C PRO A 210 7.04 -1.01 -22.36
N GLN A 211 5.79 -0.91 -22.81
CA GLN A 211 5.33 0.26 -23.54
C GLN A 211 5.03 1.37 -22.55
N ILE A 212 5.84 2.40 -22.66
CA ILE A 212 5.69 3.67 -21.98
C ILE A 212 4.63 4.45 -22.75
N VAL A 213 3.35 4.22 -22.40
CA VAL A 213 2.24 4.94 -23.01
C VAL A 213 2.08 6.25 -22.26
N CYS A 214 2.52 7.33 -22.90
CA CYS A 214 2.27 8.68 -22.44
C CYS A 214 1.03 9.20 -23.17
N PRO A 215 0.01 9.70 -22.48
CA PRO A 215 -1.18 10.24 -23.12
C PRO A 215 -0.84 11.42 -24.07
N GLU A 216 -1.36 11.39 -25.30
CA GLU A 216 -1.09 12.39 -26.36
C GLU A 216 -1.85 13.73 -26.16
N LEU A 217 -2.82 13.76 -25.25
CA LEU A 217 -3.61 14.95 -24.90
C LEU A 217 -3.18 15.47 -23.51
N PRO A 218 -3.30 16.78 -23.21
CA PRO A 218 -3.26 17.23 -21.83
C PRO A 218 -4.36 16.46 -21.09
N CYS A 219 -3.91 15.60 -20.17
CA CYS A 219 -4.70 14.58 -19.52
C CYS A 219 -6.06 15.16 -19.06
N GLN A 220 -7.18 14.65 -19.58
CA GLN A 220 -8.42 14.69 -18.82
C GLN A 220 -8.21 13.75 -17.65
N THR A 221 -8.18 14.33 -16.44
CA THR A 221 -8.02 13.64 -15.16
C THR A 221 -8.98 12.46 -15.07
N GLU A 222 -8.49 11.24 -15.26
CA GLU A 222 -9.29 10.04 -14.98
C GLU A 222 -9.31 9.82 -13.46
N LEU A 223 -10.53 9.98 -12.92
CA LEU A 223 -11.01 9.60 -11.60
C LEU A 223 -10.24 10.18 -10.40
N ALA A 224 -10.53 11.46 -10.13
CA ALA A 224 -10.82 11.97 -8.80
C ALA A 224 -10.00 11.41 -7.62
N VAL A 225 -8.67 11.54 -7.67
CA VAL A 225 -8.02 12.15 -6.51
C VAL A 225 -8.54 13.57 -6.55
N ALA A 226 -9.51 13.88 -5.72
CA ALA A 226 -9.93 15.26 -5.56
C ALA A 226 -8.74 15.96 -4.94
N GLN A 227 -7.76 16.38 -5.75
CA GLN A 227 -6.79 17.40 -5.35
C GLN A 227 -7.57 18.36 -4.47
N CYS A 228 -7.13 18.61 -3.23
CA CYS A 228 -7.95 19.25 -2.20
C CYS A 228 -8.69 20.51 -2.73
N THR A 229 -8.23 21.10 -3.84
CA THR A 229 -8.95 21.93 -4.82
C THR A 229 -10.43 21.66 -5.12
N GLN A 230 -10.93 20.42 -5.06
CA GLN A 230 -12.28 20.06 -5.56
C GLN A 230 -13.30 19.66 -4.48
N ARG A 231 -12.88 19.63 -3.21
CA ARG A 231 -13.75 19.34 -2.07
C ARG A 231 -13.23 20.05 -0.83
N PRO A 232 -14.09 20.39 0.15
CA PRO A 232 -13.60 21.04 1.36
C PRO A 232 -12.96 19.99 2.27
N VAL A 233 -11.73 20.24 2.71
CA VAL A 233 -10.99 19.37 3.65
C VAL A 233 -10.42 20.22 4.78
N ASP A 234 -10.69 19.87 6.03
CA ASP A 234 -10.08 20.51 7.20
C ASP A 234 -9.05 19.53 7.79
N ILE A 235 -7.77 19.89 7.69
CA ILE A 235 -6.63 19.08 8.11
C ILE A 235 -6.11 19.60 9.45
N VAL A 236 -6.02 18.72 10.45
CA VAL A 236 -5.47 19.04 11.76
C VAL A 236 -4.23 18.18 11.98
N PHE A 237 -3.07 18.82 12.00
CA PHE A 237 -1.82 18.16 12.38
C PHE A 237 -1.71 18.10 13.91
N LEU A 238 -1.40 16.91 14.43
CA LEU A 238 -1.02 16.68 15.81
C LEU A 238 0.46 16.28 15.82
N LEU A 239 1.31 17.26 16.13
CA LEU A 239 2.74 17.10 16.15
C LEU A 239 3.22 16.78 17.58
N ASP A 240 3.89 15.65 17.71
CA ASP A 240 4.49 15.22 18.96
C ASP A 240 5.69 16.12 19.32
N GLY A 241 5.59 16.77 20.47
CA GLY A 241 6.61 17.68 21.03
C GLY A 241 7.47 17.01 22.11
N SER A 242 7.56 15.68 22.12
CA SER A 242 8.26 14.97 23.19
C SER A 242 9.78 14.99 23.06
N GLU A 243 10.47 14.86 24.20
CA GLU A 243 11.94 14.77 24.32
C GLU A 243 12.54 13.67 23.44
N ARG A 244 11.78 12.59 23.17
CA ARG A 244 12.22 11.45 22.38
C ARG A 244 12.47 11.79 20.91
N ILE A 245 11.73 12.75 20.38
CA ILE A 245 11.89 13.23 19.00
C ILE A 245 13.17 14.04 18.89
N GLY A 246 13.42 14.91 19.88
CA GLY A 246 14.52 15.85 19.89
C GLY A 246 14.27 17.07 18.99
N GLU A 247 14.86 18.19 19.38
CA GLU A 247 14.63 19.50 18.74
C GLU A 247 14.90 19.49 17.23
N GLN A 248 15.94 18.82 16.76
CA GLN A 248 16.27 18.79 15.32
C GLN A 248 15.21 18.06 14.48
N ASN A 249 14.72 16.92 14.95
CA ASN A 249 13.68 16.16 14.25
C ASN A 249 12.32 16.86 14.33
N PHE A 250 12.04 17.51 15.46
CA PHE A 250 10.91 18.41 15.59
C PHE A 250 10.98 19.53 14.55
N HIS A 251 12.19 20.07 14.30
CA HIS A 251 12.39 21.05 13.25
C HIS A 251 12.06 20.50 11.84
N ARG A 252 12.42 19.25 11.57
CA ARG A 252 12.08 18.59 10.28
C ARG A 252 10.58 18.33 10.14
N ALA A 253 9.92 17.91 11.22
CA ALA A 253 8.48 17.63 11.21
C ALA A 253 7.63 18.88 10.98
N HIS A 254 7.99 20.03 11.56
CA HIS A 254 7.25 21.26 11.28
C HIS A 254 7.55 21.82 9.87
N ASN A 255 8.78 21.67 9.35
CA ASN A 255 9.10 22.03 7.96
C ASN A 255 8.22 21.25 6.98
N PHE A 256 8.02 19.96 7.24
CA PHE A 256 7.10 19.13 6.48
C PHE A 256 5.66 19.68 6.50
N VAL A 257 5.16 20.16 7.64
CA VAL A 257 3.84 20.81 7.72
C VAL A 257 3.79 22.09 6.87
N GLU A 258 4.86 22.89 6.86
CA GLU A 258 4.95 24.08 6.00
C GLU A 258 4.92 23.71 4.51
N GLU A 259 5.70 22.70 4.11
CA GLU A 259 5.74 22.20 2.73
C GLU A 259 4.36 21.70 2.29
N VAL A 260 3.66 20.95 3.15
CA VAL A 260 2.29 20.50 2.89
C VAL A 260 1.36 21.71 2.71
N ALA A 261 1.44 22.72 3.58
CA ALA A 261 0.62 23.92 3.47
C ALA A 261 0.88 24.71 2.17
N ARG A 262 2.11 24.69 1.64
CA ARG A 262 2.48 25.33 0.38
C ARG A 262 2.03 24.55 -0.85
N GLN A 263 2.05 23.22 -0.79
CA GLN A 263 1.64 22.38 -1.91
C GLN A 263 0.11 22.25 -2.02
N LEU A 264 -0.61 22.32 -0.90
CA LEU A 264 -2.05 22.28 -0.88
C LEU A 264 -2.66 23.57 -1.42
N THR A 265 -3.71 23.45 -2.23
CA THR A 265 -4.55 24.60 -2.53
C THR A 265 -5.42 24.88 -1.32
N LEU A 266 -5.15 26.00 -0.65
CA LEU A 266 -5.87 26.45 0.54
C LEU A 266 -7.17 27.16 0.17
N ALA A 267 -8.13 27.13 1.09
CA ALA A 267 -9.41 27.82 0.98
C ALA A 267 -9.25 29.33 0.80
N ARG A 268 -10.26 29.96 0.22
CA ARG A 268 -10.28 31.43 0.06
C ARG A 268 -10.92 32.14 1.25
N SER A 269 -11.69 31.40 2.05
CA SER A 269 -12.38 31.90 3.24
C SER A 269 -12.71 30.75 4.20
N ASN A 270 -13.13 31.08 5.42
CA ASN A 270 -13.53 30.07 6.41
C ASN A 270 -14.75 29.24 6.01
N ASN A 271 -15.58 29.74 5.09
CA ASN A 271 -16.80 29.07 4.61
C ASN A 271 -16.65 28.60 3.16
N ASP A 272 -15.43 28.54 2.62
CA ASP A 272 -15.19 28.01 1.28
C ASP A 272 -15.63 26.54 1.23
N ASN A 273 -16.43 26.19 0.23
CA ASN A 273 -16.92 24.82 0.04
C ASN A 273 -15.95 23.96 -0.78
N MET A 274 -14.76 24.49 -1.06
CA MET A 274 -13.67 23.83 -1.77
C MET A 274 -12.38 24.04 -0.98
N ASN A 275 -11.30 23.33 -1.33
CA ASN A 275 -9.93 23.56 -0.85
C ASN A 275 -9.70 23.22 0.63
N ALA A 276 -8.42 23.14 0.99
CA ALA A 276 -7.99 22.76 2.34
C ALA A 276 -7.95 23.94 3.32
N ARG A 277 -8.24 23.69 4.59
CA ARG A 277 -7.79 24.52 5.72
C ARG A 277 -6.90 23.66 6.61
N ILE A 278 -5.92 24.27 7.24
CA ILE A 278 -4.92 23.55 8.03
C ILE A 278 -4.89 24.15 9.44
N ALA A 279 -4.75 23.28 10.44
CA ALA A 279 -4.43 23.63 11.81
C ALA A 279 -3.24 22.79 12.28
N LEU A 280 -2.49 23.30 13.26
CA LEU A 280 -1.42 22.57 13.92
C LEU A 280 -1.57 22.66 15.43
N LEU A 281 -1.62 21.49 16.07
CA LEU A 281 -1.52 21.30 17.50
C LEU A 281 -0.19 20.60 17.80
N GLN A 282 0.65 21.21 18.64
CA GLN A 282 1.75 20.51 19.26
C GLN A 282 1.28 19.91 20.59
N TYR A 283 1.68 18.68 20.90
CA TYR A 283 1.31 18.04 22.16
C TYR A 283 2.51 17.44 22.90
N GLY A 284 2.44 17.48 24.22
CA GLY A 284 3.39 16.87 25.13
C GLY A 284 2.66 16.04 26.19
N SER A 285 2.89 16.36 27.46
CA SER A 285 2.22 15.70 28.59
C SER A 285 0.69 15.91 28.57
N GLU A 286 -0.03 15.23 29.48
CA GLU A 286 -1.49 15.32 29.59
C GLU A 286 -2.06 16.74 29.75
N ARG A 287 -1.24 17.73 30.11
CA ARG A 287 -1.64 19.13 30.33
C ARG A 287 -0.92 20.13 29.45
N GLU A 288 -0.07 19.65 28.54
CA GLU A 288 0.75 20.49 27.67
C GLU A 288 0.33 20.23 26.22
N GLN A 289 -0.62 21.06 25.77
CA GLN A 289 -1.09 21.08 24.41
C GLN A 289 -1.09 22.54 23.96
N ASP A 290 -0.45 22.80 22.82
CA ASP A 290 -0.30 24.14 22.28
C ASP A 290 -0.87 24.20 20.87
N VAL A 291 -1.96 24.96 20.70
CA VAL A 291 -2.56 25.23 19.39
C VAL A 291 -1.68 26.28 18.71
N VAL A 292 -0.72 25.81 17.92
CA VAL A 292 0.25 26.65 17.20
C VAL A 292 -0.49 27.62 16.27
N PHE A 293 -1.46 27.10 15.51
CA PHE A 293 -2.43 27.91 14.78
C PHE A 293 -3.75 27.15 14.60
N PRO A 294 -4.90 27.83 14.68
CA PRO A 294 -6.22 27.23 14.45
C PRO A 294 -6.44 26.94 12.96
N LEU A 295 -7.59 26.36 12.60
CA LEU A 295 -7.96 26.13 11.20
C LEU A 295 -7.93 27.44 10.41
N THR A 296 -6.92 27.58 9.57
CA THR A 296 -6.70 28.75 8.71
C THR A 296 -6.41 28.33 7.28
N TYR A 297 -6.52 29.29 6.38
CA TYR A 297 -6.17 29.19 4.98
C TYR A 297 -5.11 30.24 4.59
N ASN A 298 -4.66 31.04 5.55
CA ASN A 298 -3.70 32.09 5.34
C ASN A 298 -2.28 31.55 5.50
N LEU A 299 -1.60 31.35 4.37
CA LEU A 299 -0.22 30.86 4.36
C LEU A 299 0.75 31.75 5.17
N THR A 300 0.50 33.06 5.23
CA THR A 300 1.35 33.98 6.03
C THR A 300 1.16 33.75 7.53
N GLU A 301 -0.06 33.46 7.97
CA GLU A 301 -0.34 33.10 9.36
C GLU A 301 0.32 31.77 9.73
N ILE A 302 0.22 30.78 8.83
CA ILE A 302 0.88 29.48 8.98
C ILE A 302 2.40 29.64 9.11
N SER A 303 3.06 30.28 8.13
CA SER A 303 4.51 30.45 8.16
C SER A 303 4.98 31.27 9.37
N ASN A 304 4.25 32.31 9.78
CA ASN A 304 4.62 33.10 10.97
C ASN A 304 4.47 32.31 12.27
N ALA A 305 3.39 31.54 12.41
CA ALA A 305 3.15 30.71 13.59
C ALA A 305 4.19 29.58 13.68
N LEU A 306 4.53 28.95 12.55
CA LEU A 306 5.59 27.94 12.47
C LEU A 306 6.97 28.52 12.80
N ALA A 307 7.27 29.75 12.39
CA ALA A 307 8.53 30.40 12.74
C ALA A 307 8.67 30.75 14.23
N GLN A 308 7.56 30.78 14.98
CA GLN A 308 7.53 31.13 16.41
C GLN A 308 7.27 29.93 17.33
N ILE A 309 7.03 28.75 16.75
CA ILE A 309 6.74 27.54 17.52
C ILE A 309 7.91 27.22 18.47
N LYS A 310 7.60 26.87 19.70
CA LYS A 310 8.58 26.41 20.69
C LYS A 310 8.45 24.92 20.86
N TYR A 311 9.56 24.21 20.75
CA TYR A 311 9.62 22.80 21.08
C TYR A 311 9.31 22.59 22.58
N LEU A 312 8.35 21.70 22.88
CA LEU A 312 7.88 21.49 24.26
C LEU A 312 8.89 20.74 25.14
N ASP A 313 9.71 19.84 24.56
CA ASP A 313 10.66 19.00 25.28
C ASP A 313 10.02 18.27 26.50
N SER A 314 8.88 17.64 26.24
CA SER A 314 8.03 17.03 27.28
C SER A 314 7.86 15.52 27.10
N SER A 315 7.05 14.88 27.93
CA SER A 315 6.52 13.53 27.68
C SER A 315 5.51 13.53 26.53
N SER A 316 5.07 12.37 26.03
CA SER A 316 4.09 12.26 24.94
C SER A 316 2.76 11.65 25.43
N ASN A 317 1.63 12.32 25.20
CA ASN A 317 0.29 11.79 25.48
C ASN A 317 -0.74 12.14 24.39
N ILE A 318 -0.89 11.24 23.42
CA ILE A 318 -1.78 11.44 22.28
C ILE A 318 -3.28 11.45 22.63
N GLY A 319 -3.71 10.74 23.67
CA GLY A 319 -5.13 10.70 24.07
C GLY A 319 -5.63 12.09 24.48
N SER A 320 -4.87 12.77 25.33
CA SER A 320 -5.17 14.15 25.74
C SER A 320 -5.11 15.13 24.56
N ALA A 321 -4.15 14.94 23.64
CA ALA A 321 -3.98 15.78 22.46
C ALA A 321 -5.20 15.74 21.52
N ILE A 322 -5.72 14.55 21.23
CA ILE A 322 -6.91 14.36 20.40
C ILE A 322 -8.13 15.06 21.01
N ILE A 323 -8.36 14.87 22.31
CA ILE A 323 -9.49 15.49 23.02
C ILE A 323 -9.34 17.02 22.99
N HIS A 324 -8.12 17.52 23.18
CA HIS A 324 -7.84 18.95 23.11
C HIS A 324 -8.06 19.52 21.71
N ALA A 325 -7.61 18.83 20.65
CA ALA A 325 -7.84 19.22 19.26
C ALA A 325 -9.33 19.31 18.94
N ILE A 326 -10.12 18.31 19.36
CA ILE A 326 -11.57 18.33 19.14
C ILE A 326 -12.21 19.53 19.85
N ASN A 327 -11.85 19.81 21.09
CA ASN A 327 -12.51 20.86 21.89
C ASN A 327 -12.09 22.29 21.55
N ASN A 328 -10.91 22.49 20.93
CA ASN A 328 -10.36 23.83 20.69
C ASN A 328 -10.14 24.17 19.20
N ILE A 329 -10.01 23.17 18.32
CA ILE A 329 -9.80 23.38 16.88
C ILE A 329 -11.07 23.00 16.09
N VAL A 330 -11.65 21.82 16.38
CA VAL A 330 -12.85 21.34 15.68
C VAL A 330 -14.10 22.03 16.22
N LEU A 331 -14.17 22.19 17.53
CA LEU A 331 -15.20 22.91 18.26
C LEU A 331 -14.64 24.22 18.80
N SER A 332 -15.49 25.24 18.87
CA SER A 332 -15.11 26.54 19.40
C SER A 332 -15.06 26.49 20.93
N PRO A 333 -13.99 27.02 21.56
CA PRO A 333 -13.90 27.08 23.01
C PRO A 333 -15.10 27.82 23.63
N GLY A 334 -15.79 27.18 24.58
CA GLY A 334 -16.81 27.81 25.43
C GLY A 334 -18.27 27.65 24.98
N ASN A 335 -18.58 27.63 23.68
CA ASN A 335 -19.97 27.46 23.19
C ASN A 335 -20.22 26.11 22.48
N GLY A 336 -19.17 25.32 22.21
CA GLY A 336 -19.28 24.01 21.57
C GLY A 336 -19.72 24.06 20.11
N GLN A 337 -19.72 25.25 19.48
CA GLN A 337 -20.10 25.41 18.09
C GLN A 337 -18.98 24.84 17.20
N ARG A 338 -19.35 24.00 16.22
CA ARG A 338 -18.38 23.41 15.29
C ARG A 338 -17.76 24.51 14.40
N VAL A 339 -16.42 24.64 14.48
CA VAL A 339 -15.58 25.53 13.66
C VAL A 339 -15.14 24.83 12.37
N ALA A 340 -14.95 23.51 12.44
CA ALA A 340 -14.73 22.69 11.25
C ALA A 340 -15.97 22.74 10.32
N ARG A 341 -15.73 22.88 9.02
CA ARG A 341 -16.77 22.97 7.98
C ARG A 341 -17.61 21.69 7.99
N ARG A 342 -18.94 21.83 8.09
CA ARG A 342 -19.87 20.67 8.22
C ARG A 342 -19.85 19.74 7.02
N ASN A 343 -19.57 20.27 5.85
CA ASN A 343 -19.45 19.54 4.58
C ASN A 343 -18.00 19.15 4.25
N ALA A 344 -17.03 19.49 5.10
CA ALA A 344 -15.64 19.12 4.89
C ALA A 344 -15.32 17.78 5.53
N GLU A 345 -14.45 17.02 4.84
CA GLU A 345 -13.75 15.91 5.47
C GLU A 345 -12.81 16.46 6.56
N LEU A 346 -12.84 15.85 7.74
CA LEU A 346 -11.99 16.22 8.86
C LEU A 346 -10.85 15.21 8.97
N SER A 347 -9.65 15.59 8.55
CA SER A 347 -8.47 14.73 8.54
C SER A 347 -7.56 15.06 9.72
N PHE A 348 -7.24 14.07 10.55
CA PHE A 348 -6.27 14.21 11.64
C PHE A 348 -4.97 13.54 11.22
N VAL A 349 -3.88 14.30 11.18
CA VAL A 349 -2.55 13.77 10.84
C VAL A 349 -1.68 13.76 12.08
N PHE A 350 -1.34 12.58 12.57
CA PHE A 350 -0.46 12.38 13.71
C PHE A 350 0.98 12.26 13.25
N ILE A 351 1.88 13.09 13.75
CA ILE A 351 3.33 12.97 13.50
C ILE A 351 4.00 12.65 14.82
N THR A 352 4.54 11.44 14.95
CA THR A 352 5.10 10.90 16.20
C THR A 352 6.30 9.99 15.93
N ASP A 353 7.15 9.76 16.94
CA ASP A 353 8.20 8.74 16.88
C ASP A 353 7.64 7.29 17.00
N GLY A 354 6.34 7.17 17.29
CA GLY A 354 5.64 5.91 17.40
C GLY A 354 5.54 5.36 18.83
N ILE A 355 6.04 6.08 19.84
CA ILE A 355 5.88 5.72 21.25
C ILE A 355 5.28 6.89 22.04
N THR A 356 4.03 6.73 22.45
CA THR A 356 3.28 7.74 23.21
C THR A 356 2.52 7.09 24.35
N GLY A 357 2.31 7.83 25.44
CA GLY A 357 1.38 7.45 26.49
C GLY A 357 -0.03 7.23 25.94
N SER A 358 -0.65 6.12 26.33
CA SER A 358 -1.97 5.67 25.84
C SER A 358 -3.12 5.96 26.81
N LYS A 359 -2.87 6.77 27.85
CA LYS A 359 -3.92 7.17 28.80
C LYS A 359 -5.01 7.95 28.07
N ASN A 360 -6.27 7.63 28.37
CA ASN A 360 -7.47 8.19 27.72
C ASN A 360 -7.54 7.96 26.19
N LEU A 361 -6.70 7.09 25.63
CA LEU A 361 -6.67 6.83 24.19
C LEU A 361 -8.00 6.26 23.68
N GLU A 362 -8.67 5.40 24.44
CA GLU A 362 -9.96 4.83 24.04
C GLU A 362 -11.06 5.89 23.98
N GLU A 363 -11.10 6.81 24.95
CA GLU A 363 -12.02 7.94 24.95
C GLU A 363 -11.74 8.89 23.77
N ALA A 364 -10.47 9.16 23.51
CA ALA A 364 -10.02 9.95 22.38
C ALA A 364 -10.44 9.34 21.04
N VAL A 365 -10.19 8.03 20.83
CA VAL A 365 -10.61 7.29 19.63
C VAL A 365 -12.13 7.31 19.46
N ASN A 366 -12.88 7.11 20.54
CA ASN A 366 -14.35 7.21 20.48
C ASN A 366 -14.81 8.63 20.14
N SER A 367 -14.08 9.65 20.59
CA SER A 367 -14.37 11.05 20.26
C SER A 367 -14.07 11.37 18.79
N MET A 368 -12.98 10.84 18.24
CA MET A 368 -12.67 10.93 16.80
C MET A 368 -13.78 10.31 15.95
N LYS A 369 -14.21 9.09 16.30
CA LYS A 369 -15.32 8.40 15.61
C LYS A 369 -16.61 9.21 15.64
N LYS A 370 -16.95 9.85 16.77
CA LYS A 370 -18.15 10.70 16.89
C LYS A 370 -18.11 11.96 16.03
N GLN A 371 -16.91 12.43 15.66
CA GLN A 371 -16.72 13.63 14.84
C GLN A 371 -16.43 13.29 13.38
N ASP A 372 -16.55 12.01 12.99
CA ASP A 372 -16.24 11.49 11.66
C ASP A 372 -14.82 11.87 11.18
N VAL A 373 -13.86 11.82 12.11
CA VAL A 373 -12.45 12.11 11.82
C VAL A 373 -11.83 10.95 11.02
N MET A 374 -11.13 11.28 9.94
CA MET A 374 -10.26 10.38 9.19
C MET A 374 -8.82 10.51 9.69
N PRO A 375 -8.28 9.53 10.44
CA PRO A 375 -6.94 9.62 10.99
C PRO A 375 -5.88 9.09 10.02
N THR A 376 -4.75 9.77 9.97
CA THR A 376 -3.53 9.37 9.27
C THR A 376 -2.38 9.44 10.26
N VAL A 377 -1.59 8.37 10.36
CA VAL A 377 -0.49 8.29 11.33
C VAL A 377 0.82 8.23 10.59
N VAL A 378 1.69 9.21 10.84
CA VAL A 378 3.07 9.26 10.35
C VAL A 378 3.98 8.93 11.54
N ALA A 379 4.44 7.68 11.57
CA ALA A 379 5.32 7.16 12.61
C ALA A 379 6.77 7.09 12.09
N LEU A 380 7.67 7.78 12.79
CA LEU A 380 9.04 8.06 12.35
C LEU A 380 10.04 7.47 13.33
N GLY A 381 10.70 6.38 12.95
CA GLY A 381 11.66 5.70 13.81
C GLY A 381 11.60 4.18 13.69
N SER A 382 12.60 3.52 14.26
CA SER A 382 12.72 2.06 14.24
C SER A 382 11.87 1.36 15.30
N ASP A 383 11.52 2.06 16.38
CA ASP A 383 10.86 1.50 17.56
C ASP A 383 9.48 2.14 17.73
N VAL A 384 8.42 1.37 17.40
CA VAL A 384 7.04 1.88 17.35
C VAL A 384 6.08 0.91 18.03
N ASP A 385 5.11 1.45 18.76
CA ASP A 385 4.03 0.69 19.36
C ASP A 385 2.88 0.51 18.35
N MET A 386 2.94 -0.57 17.58
CA MET A 386 1.94 -0.86 16.54
C MET A 386 0.52 -0.99 17.09
N ASP A 387 0.32 -1.38 18.35
CA ASP A 387 -1.02 -1.50 18.92
C ASP A 387 -1.64 -0.11 19.14
N VAL A 388 -0.84 0.86 19.58
CA VAL A 388 -1.25 2.26 19.68
C VAL A 388 -1.49 2.85 18.29
N LEU A 389 -0.58 2.65 17.33
CA LEU A 389 -0.74 3.19 15.98
C LEU A 389 -1.98 2.61 15.27
N LEU A 390 -2.26 1.31 15.42
CA LEU A 390 -3.46 0.67 14.90
C LEU A 390 -4.74 1.23 15.51
N LYS A 391 -4.73 1.53 16.82
CA LYS A 391 -5.88 2.18 17.47
C LYS A 391 -6.09 3.60 16.95
N LEU A 392 -5.03 4.36 16.71
CA LEU A 392 -5.08 5.70 16.13
C LEU A 392 -5.59 5.68 14.69
N GLY A 393 -5.11 4.76 13.85
CA GLY A 393 -5.60 4.51 12.49
C GLY A 393 -6.98 3.84 12.42
N LEU A 394 -7.71 3.72 13.54
CA LEU A 394 -9.03 3.08 13.63
C LEU A 394 -9.07 1.64 13.08
N GLY A 395 -7.94 0.92 13.14
CA GLY A 395 -7.77 -0.43 12.64
C GLY A 395 -7.33 -0.52 11.17
N ASP A 396 -7.24 0.61 10.46
CA ASP A 396 -6.72 0.65 9.09
C ASP A 396 -5.20 0.77 9.10
N ARG A 397 -4.52 -0.28 8.61
CA ARG A 397 -3.07 -0.28 8.44
C ARG A 397 -2.60 0.62 7.30
N ALA A 398 -3.43 0.86 6.29
CA ALA A 398 -3.08 1.71 5.15
C ALA A 398 -2.97 3.18 5.56
N ALA A 399 -3.67 3.59 6.62
CA ALA A 399 -3.59 4.92 7.21
C ALA A 399 -2.29 5.18 8.01
N ILE A 400 -1.43 4.17 8.15
CA ILE A 400 -0.19 4.26 8.95
C ILE A 400 1.01 4.28 8.02
N PHE A 401 1.62 5.46 7.91
CA PHE A 401 2.86 5.72 7.22
C PHE A 401 4.02 5.50 8.18
N ARG A 402 4.89 4.55 7.85
CA ARG A 402 6.08 4.26 8.64
C ARG A 402 7.33 4.60 7.87
N GLU A 403 8.17 5.42 8.47
CA GLU A 403 9.44 5.85 7.91
C GLU A 403 10.56 5.65 8.93
N LYS A 404 11.78 5.46 8.44
CA LYS A 404 12.93 5.10 9.30
C LYS A 404 13.40 6.28 10.15
N ASP A 405 13.33 7.48 9.60
CA ASP A 405 13.82 8.71 10.19
C ASP A 405 13.01 9.92 9.71
N TYR A 406 13.29 11.08 10.30
CA TYR A 406 12.65 12.34 9.93
C TYR A 406 13.20 12.93 8.63
N ASP A 407 14.32 12.42 8.09
CA ASP A 407 14.84 12.84 6.78
C ASP A 407 13.94 12.32 5.65
N SER A 408 13.30 11.16 5.84
CA SER A 408 12.26 10.65 4.94
C SER A 408 11.13 11.63 4.67
N LEU A 409 10.78 12.53 5.60
CA LEU A 409 9.69 13.49 5.40
C LEU A 409 9.96 14.46 4.25
N SER A 410 11.24 14.77 4.02
CA SER A 410 11.70 15.64 2.92
C SER A 410 11.86 14.91 1.59
N GLN A 411 11.72 13.57 1.59
CA GLN A 411 11.85 12.78 0.37
C GLN A 411 10.60 12.96 -0.50
N PRO A 412 10.75 13.33 -1.78
CA PRO A 412 9.62 13.53 -2.69
C PRO A 412 8.70 12.29 -2.79
N SER A 413 9.27 11.08 -2.71
CA SER A 413 8.51 9.82 -2.76
C SER A 413 7.55 9.66 -1.59
N PHE A 414 7.97 10.02 -0.38
CA PHE A 414 7.11 10.01 0.80
C PHE A 414 6.08 11.13 0.70
N PHE A 415 6.55 12.34 0.40
CA PHE A 415 5.72 13.54 0.37
C PHE A 415 4.57 13.41 -0.63
N ASP A 416 4.84 12.99 -1.87
CA ASP A 416 3.82 12.78 -2.89
C ASP A 416 2.81 11.70 -2.49
N ARG A 417 3.27 10.62 -1.88
CA ARG A 417 2.41 9.53 -1.40
C ARG A 417 1.49 10.02 -0.28
N PHE A 418 2.02 10.84 0.64
CA PHE A 418 1.25 11.46 1.71
C PHE A 418 0.20 12.45 1.17
N ILE A 419 0.58 13.35 0.25
CA ILE A 419 -0.35 14.31 -0.38
C ILE A 419 -1.49 13.59 -1.11
N ARG A 420 -1.20 12.49 -1.81
CA ARG A 420 -2.22 11.67 -2.48
C ARG A 420 -3.19 11.00 -1.51
N TRP A 421 -2.73 10.65 -0.32
CA TRP A 421 -3.57 10.02 0.70
C TRP A 421 -4.54 11.02 1.34
N ILE A 422 -4.10 12.25 1.58
CA ILE A 422 -4.90 13.26 2.29
C ILE A 422 -5.91 14.02 1.41
N CYS A 423 -5.89 13.91 0.06
CA CYS A 423 -6.67 14.77 -0.85
C CYS A 423 -7.77 14.09 -1.71
#